data_AF-A0A3R5WIG7-F1
#
_entry.id   AF-A0A3R5WIG7-F1
#
_cell.length_a   1.000
_cell.length_b   1.000
_cell.length_c   1.000
_cell.angle_alpha   90.00
_cell.angle_beta   90.00
_cell.angle_gamma   90.00
#
_symmetry.space_group_name_H-M   'P 1'
#
loop_
_entity.id
_entity.type
_entity.pdbx_description
1 polymer ?
#
loop_
_entity_poly.entity_id
_entity_poly.type
_entity_poly.pdbx_seq_one_letter_code
_entity_poly.pdbx_strand_id
1 'polypeptide(L)'
;MWTIKRIDEADFGCEERLPGEPLMVLVSLESDDGRTIQFEAADNWLTVQELSEGDEWPEDIETPDAADERTARQIQWMENYFEALEELE
;
A
#
# COMPACT_ATOMS: atom_id res chain seq x y z
N MET A 1 17.70 -3.59 -0.09
CA MET A 1 16.82 -4.06 1.01
C MET A 1 16.08 -2.88 1.61
N TRP A 2 14.75 -2.97 1.69
CA TRP A 2 13.87 -1.90 2.15
C TRP A 2 13.20 -2.32 3.45
N THR A 3 13.07 -1.40 4.40
CA THR A 3 12.42 -1.65 5.68
C THR A 3 11.30 -0.65 5.88
N ILE A 4 10.16 -1.12 6.36
CA ILE A 4 9.03 -0.27 6.71
C ILE A 4 9.43 0.55 7.94
N LYS A 5 9.59 1.86 7.76
CA LYS A 5 9.92 2.76 8.86
C LYS A 5 8.69 3.27 9.56
N ARG A 6 7.63 3.53 8.81
CA ARG A 6 6.40 4.10 9.32
C ARG A 6 5.22 3.75 8.41
N ILE A 7 4.07 3.50 9.02
CA ILE A 7 2.79 3.36 8.32
C ILE A 7 1.87 4.43 8.93
N ASP A 8 1.45 5.39 8.12
CA ASP A 8 0.53 6.45 8.53
C ASP A 8 -0.86 6.23 7.94
N GLU A 9 -1.91 6.61 8.65
CA GLU A 9 -3.24 6.65 8.04
C GLU A 9 -3.25 7.73 6.94
N ALA A 10 -3.63 7.36 5.71
CA ALA A 10 -3.77 8.35 4.66
C ALA A 10 -5.00 9.21 5.01
N ASP A 11 -4.76 10.47 5.34
CA ASP A 11 -5.81 11.43 5.70
C ASP A 11 -6.63 11.77 4.46
N PHE A 12 -7.85 11.22 4.38
CA PHE A 12 -8.80 11.46 3.28
C PHE A 12 -9.58 12.78 3.43
N GLY A 13 -9.23 13.63 4.40
CA GLY A 13 -10.06 14.78 4.78
C GLY A 13 -11.40 14.38 5.41
N CYS A 14 -12.16 15.36 5.90
CA CYS A 14 -13.42 15.18 6.63
C CYS A 14 -14.60 14.60 5.81
N GLU A 15 -14.37 14.00 4.65
CA GLU A 15 -15.41 13.26 3.93
C GLU A 15 -15.44 11.84 4.50
N GLU A 16 -16.53 11.50 5.18
CA GLU A 16 -16.77 10.15 5.72
C GLU A 16 -16.50 9.13 4.62
N ARG A 17 -15.57 8.21 4.88
CA ARG A 17 -15.30 7.08 3.99
C ARG A 17 -16.60 6.33 3.72
N LEU A 18 -16.82 5.99 2.45
CA LEU A 18 -17.97 5.20 2.09
C LEU A 18 -17.82 3.79 2.69
N PRO A 19 -18.91 3.19 3.17
CA PRO A 19 -18.89 1.83 3.67
C PRO A 19 -18.44 0.90 2.53
N GLY A 20 -17.32 0.20 2.73
CA GLY A 20 -16.73 -0.70 1.76
C GLY A 20 -15.40 -0.22 1.19
N GLU A 21 -15.06 1.07 1.23
CA GLU A 21 -13.77 1.51 0.69
C GLU A 21 -12.58 0.95 1.49
N PRO A 22 -11.51 0.48 0.81
CA PRO A 22 -10.36 -0.06 1.53
C PRO A 22 -9.62 1.10 2.21
N LEU A 23 -9.30 0.93 3.50
CA LEU A 23 -8.48 1.91 4.24
C LEU A 23 -7.12 2.03 3.56
N MET A 24 -6.83 3.20 3.00
CA MET A 24 -5.51 3.51 2.46
C MET A 24 -4.62 4.07 3.57
N VAL A 25 -3.36 3.66 3.55
CA VAL A 25 -2.31 4.08 4.48
C VAL A 25 -1.07 4.50 3.69
N LEU A 26 -0.35 5.49 4.19
CA LEU A 26 0.91 5.95 3.65
C LEU A 26 2.06 5.15 4.25
N VAL A 27 2.65 4.27 3.44
CA VAL A 27 3.79 3.45 3.83
C VAL A 27 5.08 4.19 3.52
N SER A 28 5.93 4.37 4.53
CA SER A 28 7.27 4.93 4.40
C SER A 28 8.32 3.82 4.51
N LEU A 29 9.07 3.61 3.45
CA LEU A 29 10.19 2.66 3.43
C LEU A 29 11.52 3.39 3.44
N GLU A 30 12.51 2.80 4.09
CA GLU A 30 13.90 3.24 4.07
C GLU A 30 14.79 2.10 3.60
N SER A 31 15.70 2.41 2.69
CA SER A 31 16.74 1.52 2.23
C SER A 31 18.02 1.74 3.02
N ASP A 32 18.85 0.70 3.12
CA ASP A 32 20.18 0.75 3.75
C ASP A 32 21.10 1.81 3.12
N ASP A 33 20.89 2.15 1.84
CA ASP A 33 21.61 3.22 1.12
C ASP A 33 21.22 4.64 1.60
N GLY A 34 20.31 4.76 2.58
CA GLY A 34 19.78 6.03 3.09
C GLY A 34 18.68 6.64 2.23
N ARG A 35 18.16 5.90 1.25
CA ARG A 35 17.02 6.33 0.43
C ARG A 35 15.72 6.10 1.17
N THR A 36 14.82 7.06 1.12
CA THR A 36 13.47 6.91 1.64
C THR A 36 12.45 7.08 0.53
N ILE A 37 11.42 6.25 0.55
CA ILE A 37 10.30 6.34 -0.37
C ILE A 37 8.99 6.27 0.41
N GLN A 38 7.97 6.93 -0.12
CA GLN A 38 6.62 6.89 0.44
C GLN A 38 5.63 6.58 -0.67
N PHE A 39 4.65 5.73 -0.36
CA PHE A 39 3.55 5.43 -1.27
C PHE A 39 2.31 5.03 -0.47
N GLU A 40 1.15 5.22 -1.09
CA GLU A 40 -0.14 4.83 -0.52
C GLU A 40 -0.41 3.37 -0.85
N ALA A 41 -0.79 2.58 0.13
CA ALA A 41 -1.17 1.18 0.00
C ALA A 41 -2.44 0.90 0.80
N ALA A 42 -3.18 -0.15 0.45
CA ALA A 42 -4.32 -0.56 1.24
C ALA A 42 -3.87 -1.27 2.53
N ASP A 43 -4.43 -0.87 3.67
CA ASP A 43 -4.19 -1.46 4.98
C ASP A 43 -4.52 -2.97 5.01
N ASN A 44 -5.63 -3.36 4.39
CA ASN A 44 -5.98 -4.78 4.29
C ASN A 44 -4.93 -5.57 3.47
N TRP A 45 -4.32 -4.95 2.46
CA TRP A 45 -3.23 -5.60 1.72
C TRP A 45 -2.01 -5.84 2.61
N LEU A 46 -1.61 -4.83 3.41
CA LEU A 46 -0.51 -4.96 4.38
C LEU A 46 -0.82 -6.05 5.41
N THR A 47 -2.05 -6.09 5.91
CA THR A 47 -2.53 -7.12 6.84
C THR A 47 -2.46 -8.52 6.23
N VAL A 48 -2.86 -8.67 4.95
CA VAL A 48 -2.78 -9.95 4.22
C VAL A 48 -1.33 -10.39 3.98
N GLN A 49 -0.42 -9.44 3.79
CA GLN A 49 1.02 -9.71 3.69
C GLN A 49 1.71 -9.83 5.06
N GLU A 50 0.98 -9.65 6.16
CA GLU A 50 1.50 -9.62 7.54
C GLU A 50 2.64 -8.60 7.74
N LEU A 51 2.57 -7.48 7.01
CA LEU A 51 3.59 -6.43 7.03
C LEU A 51 3.27 -5.36 8.08
N SER A 52 4.24 -5.05 8.93
CA SER A 52 4.13 -4.03 9.97
C SER A 52 5.33 -3.08 10.03
N GLU A 53 5.26 -2.03 10.85
CA GLU A 53 6.38 -1.12 11.05
C GLU A 53 7.60 -1.86 11.61
N GLY A 54 8.73 -1.77 10.92
CA GLY A 54 9.96 -2.49 11.23
C GLY A 54 10.16 -3.77 10.42
N ASP A 55 9.15 -4.23 9.67
CA ASP A 55 9.30 -5.37 8.78
C ASP A 55 10.08 -5.03 7.51
N GLU A 56 10.74 -6.06 6.98
CA GLU A 56 11.40 -6.00 5.70
C GLU A 56 10.36 -6.03 4.58
N TRP A 57 10.50 -5.10 3.64
CA TRP A 57 9.66 -5.08 2.48
C TRP A 57 10.06 -6.23 1.53
N PRO A 58 9.11 -7.09 1.13
CA PRO A 58 9.42 -8.33 0.41
C PRO A 58 9.79 -8.12 -1.06
N GLU A 59 9.53 -6.94 -1.64
CA GLU A 59 9.84 -6.63 -3.04
C GLU A 59 11.08 -5.76 -3.21
N ASP A 60 11.84 -5.99 -4.27
CA ASP A 60 13.02 -5.20 -4.58
C ASP A 60 12.62 -3.93 -5.37
N ILE A 61 12.69 -2.77 -4.74
CA ILE A 61 12.22 -1.48 -5.31
C ILE A 61 13.35 -0.79 -6.11
N GLU A 62 14.42 -1.50 -6.43
CA GLU A 62 15.63 -0.90 -7.01
C GLU A 62 15.53 -0.65 -8.53
N THR A 63 14.46 -1.10 -9.20
CA THR A 63 14.25 -0.84 -10.63
C THR A 63 13.08 0.13 -10.89
N PRO A 64 13.25 1.11 -11.80
CA PRO A 64 12.15 2.00 -12.19
C PRO A 64 11.00 1.26 -12.89
N ASP A 65 11.27 0.09 -13.46
CA ASP A 65 10.26 -0.79 -14.08
C ASP A 65 9.36 -1.46 -13.01
N ALA A 66 9.94 -1.86 -11.86
CA ALA A 66 9.19 -2.46 -10.76
C ALA A 66 8.25 -1.48 -10.05
N ALA A 67 8.52 -0.16 -10.11
CA ALA A 67 7.59 0.84 -9.59
C ALA A 67 6.30 0.92 -10.44
N ASP A 68 6.42 0.74 -11.77
CA ASP A 68 5.30 0.65 -12.70
C ASP A 68 4.51 -0.66 -12.49
N GLU A 69 5.22 -1.79 -12.37
CA GLU A 69 4.61 -3.10 -12.08
C GLU A 69 3.90 -3.13 -10.71
N ARG A 70 4.49 -2.50 -9.68
CA ARG A 70 3.86 -2.33 -8.35
C ARG A 70 2.58 -1.52 -8.45
N THR A 71 2.63 -0.40 -9.16
CA THR A 71 1.46 0.47 -9.38
C THR A 71 0.36 -0.30 -10.09
N ALA A 72 0.70 -1.08 -11.12
CA ALA A 72 -0.25 -1.92 -11.84
C ALA A 72 -0.87 -3.01 -10.95
N ARG A 73 -0.08 -3.70 -10.12
CA ARG A 73 -0.57 -4.74 -9.20
C ARG A 73 -1.45 -4.17 -8.11
N GLN A 74 -1.11 -2.99 -7.58
CA GLN A 74 -1.92 -2.30 -6.59
C GLN A 74 -3.25 -1.81 -7.20
N ILE A 75 -3.22 -1.24 -8.41
CA ILE A 75 -4.42 -0.85 -9.15
C ILE A 75 -5.29 -2.08 -9.42
N GLN A 76 -4.72 -3.17 -9.91
CA GLN A 76 -5.47 -4.42 -10.16
C GLN A 76 -6.08 -4.99 -8.89
N TRP A 77 -5.37 -4.95 -7.75
CA TRP A 77 -5.92 -5.38 -6.47
C TRP A 77 -7.07 -4.47 -6.03
N MET A 78 -6.92 -3.15 -6.19
CA MET A 78 -7.99 -2.18 -5.90
C MET A 78 -9.20 -2.38 -6.81
N GLU A 79 -9.00 -2.66 -8.10
CA GLU A 79 -10.07 -2.94 -9.06
C GLU A 79 -10.82 -4.24 -8.70
N ASN A 80 -10.10 -5.33 -8.42
CA ASN A 80 -10.74 -6.58 -7.98
C ASN A 80 -11.48 -6.41 -6.64
N TYR A 81 -10.92 -5.62 -5.72
CA TYR A 81 -11.57 -5.31 -4.45
C TYR A 81 -12.85 -4.50 -4.66
N PHE A 82 -12.83 -3.50 -5.55
CA PHE A 82 -14.01 -2.72 -5.92
C PHE A 82 -15.07 -3.56 -6.64
N GLU A 83 -14.67 -4.41 -7.58
CA GLU A 83 -15.56 -5.33 -8.29
C GLU A 83 -16.25 -6.28 -7.31
N ALA A 84 -15.51 -6.87 -6.36
CA ALA A 84 -16.07 -7.73 -5.34
C ALA A 84 -17.08 -7.03 -4.40
N LEU A 85 -16.96 -5.71 -4.22
CA LEU A 85 -17.93 -4.92 -3.46
C LEU A 85 -19.16 -4.57 -4.29
N GLU A 86 -19.00 -4.27 -5.58
CA GLU A 86 -20.13 -4.04 -6.50
C GLU A 86 -21.00 -5.29 -6.66
N GLU A 87 -20.39 -6.49 -6.64
CA GLU A 87 -21.13 -7.76 -6.70
C GLU A 87 -21.93 -8.10 -5.43
N LEU A 88 -21.72 -7.37 -4.32
CA LEU A 88 -22.43 -7.58 -3.05
C LEU A 88 -23.68 -6.68 -2.88
N GLU A 89 -23.99 -5.82 -3.85
CA GLU A 89 -25.23 -4.99 -3.93
C GLU A 89 -26.34 -5.66 -4.77
#